data_AF-A0A1U6GSY5-F1
#
_entry.id   AF-A0A1U6GSY5-F1
#
_cell.length_a   1.000
_cell.length_b   1.000
_cell.length_c   1.000
_cell.angle_alpha   90.00
_cell.angle_beta   90.00
_cell.angle_gamma   90.00
#
_symmetry.space_group_name_H-M   'P 1'
#
loop_
_entity.id
_entity.type
_entity.pdbx_description
1 polymer ?
#
loop_
_entity_poly.entity_id
_entity_poly.type
_entity_poly.pdbx_seq_one_letter_code
_entity_poly.pdbx_strand_id
1 'polypeptide(L)'
;MKLVFSRKGFDTTAGGVPSPIIDGVPVSLPIPTQDRSCTRFADRDLGELVSTLTRGRIDGAHLCHDDPMFADGLCWFGQCGAAQGHLARHGVGPGDHFLFFGLFADPETGERHHRIFAHMGVEACGSPEAVRRCRSWQEPPRPHPHAEGEWPANNAIWFGPGATARSAADGLRLTQPGGPLNRWRVPPWLKQRGLTYHDRPDRWIGRRSLDSARRGQEFVCDIGRAREPRLWLEGMIALIENRPAG
;
A
#
# COMPACT_ATOMS: atom_id res chain seq x y z
N MET A 1 7.71 15.77 -7.64
CA MET A 1 7.23 14.40 -7.40
C MET A 1 7.30 14.15 -5.91
N LYS A 2 6.16 13.77 -5.35
CA LYS A 2 6.02 13.20 -4.02
C LYS A 2 6.08 11.69 -4.14
N LEU A 3 6.72 11.07 -3.16
CA LEU A 3 6.69 9.63 -2.94
C LEU A 3 5.88 9.37 -1.68
N VAL A 4 4.89 8.48 -1.77
CA VAL A 4 4.01 8.15 -0.66
C VAL A 4 4.20 6.68 -0.28
N PHE A 5 4.50 6.41 0.98
CA PHE A 5 4.41 5.06 1.54
C PHE A 5 3.02 4.90 2.16
N SER A 6 2.20 4.02 1.58
CA SER A 6 0.81 3.82 1.97
C SER A 6 0.62 2.46 2.64
N ARG A 7 0.15 2.46 3.88
CA ARG A 7 -0.11 1.23 4.64
C ARG A 7 -1.44 0.63 4.19
N LYS A 8 -1.42 -0.64 3.77
CA LYS A 8 -2.58 -1.40 3.29
C LYS A 8 -2.58 -2.84 3.79
N GLY A 9 -3.73 -3.49 3.63
CA GLY A 9 -3.95 -4.90 3.91
C GLY A 9 -4.24 -5.23 5.38
N PHE A 10 -4.37 -6.52 5.66
CA PHE A 10 -4.55 -7.03 7.01
C PHE A 10 -3.44 -6.57 7.98
N ASP A 11 -3.84 -6.29 9.22
CA ASP A 11 -2.93 -6.10 10.35
C ASP A 11 -3.53 -6.63 11.66
N THR A 12 -2.87 -6.36 12.79
CA THR A 12 -3.35 -6.80 14.11
C THR A 12 -4.72 -6.24 14.51
N THR A 13 -5.12 -5.12 13.89
CA THR A 13 -6.41 -4.45 14.14
C THR A 13 -7.45 -4.77 13.06
N ALA A 14 -7.03 -4.96 11.82
CA ALA A 14 -7.87 -5.28 10.67
C ALA A 14 -7.59 -6.71 10.19
N GLY A 15 -8.48 -7.66 10.47
CA GLY A 15 -8.30 -9.08 10.11
C GLY A 15 -7.55 -9.91 11.17
N GLY A 16 -6.71 -9.28 12.00
CA GLY A 16 -6.12 -9.87 13.22
C GLY A 16 -4.92 -10.77 12.99
N VAL A 17 -4.46 -10.93 11.74
CA VAL A 17 -3.31 -11.75 11.34
C VAL A 17 -2.52 -11.02 10.24
N PRO A 18 -1.21 -11.25 10.10
CA PRO A 18 -0.46 -10.73 8.95
C PRO A 18 -0.92 -11.37 7.64
N SER A 19 -0.71 -10.67 6.52
CA SER A 19 -0.88 -11.24 5.18
C SER A 19 0.17 -12.33 4.90
N PRO A 20 -0.14 -13.37 4.12
CA PRO A 20 0.78 -14.47 3.85
C PRO A 20 1.78 -14.15 2.73
N ILE A 21 2.87 -14.92 2.70
CA ILE A 21 3.75 -15.06 1.54
C ILE A 21 3.59 -16.51 1.06
N ILE A 22 3.08 -16.71 -0.15
CA ILE A 22 2.75 -18.02 -0.71
C ILE A 22 3.67 -18.25 -1.91
N ASP A 23 4.45 -19.33 -1.88
CA ASP A 23 5.43 -19.67 -2.92
C ASP A 23 6.36 -18.50 -3.27
N GLY A 24 6.78 -17.76 -2.23
CA GLY A 24 7.63 -16.59 -2.37
C GLY A 24 6.90 -15.33 -2.85
N VAL A 25 5.59 -15.35 -3.10
CA VAL A 25 4.81 -14.18 -3.54
C VAL A 25 4.07 -13.55 -2.35
N PRO A 26 4.22 -12.24 -2.08
CA PRO A 26 3.45 -11.57 -1.04
C PRO A 26 1.99 -11.37 -1.50
N VAL A 27 1.04 -11.96 -0.77
CA VAL A 27 -0.39 -11.84 -1.07
C VAL A 27 -1.04 -10.92 -0.04
N SER A 28 -1.15 -9.63 -0.35
CA SER A 28 -1.83 -8.66 0.53
C SER A 28 -3.33 -8.93 0.59
N LEU A 29 -3.86 -9.24 1.78
CA LEU A 29 -5.28 -9.51 1.96
C LEU A 29 -6.09 -8.20 2.10
N PRO A 30 -7.20 -8.01 1.38
CA PRO A 30 -8.10 -6.85 1.57
C PRO A 30 -8.74 -6.93 2.94
N ILE A 31 -8.98 -5.80 3.61
CA ILE A 31 -9.52 -5.80 4.99
C ILE A 31 -10.99 -6.24 5.03
N PRO A 32 -11.45 -6.96 6.08
CA PRO A 32 -12.86 -7.33 6.20
C PRO A 32 -13.70 -6.08 6.47
N THR A 33 -14.93 -6.03 5.96
CA THR A 33 -15.87 -4.93 6.19
C THR A 33 -17.30 -5.44 6.35
N GLN A 34 -18.18 -4.61 6.91
CA GLN A 34 -19.62 -4.85 6.98
C GLN A 34 -20.42 -3.84 6.15
N ASP A 35 -19.80 -2.72 5.76
CA ASP A 35 -20.40 -1.65 4.97
C ASP A 35 -19.52 -1.26 3.77
N ARG A 36 -20.09 -0.46 2.86
CA ARG A 36 -19.39 0.20 1.73
C ARG A 36 -18.56 -0.76 0.86
N SER A 37 -19.04 -1.99 0.73
CA SER A 37 -18.52 -2.98 -0.21
C SER A 37 -19.59 -4.00 -0.53
N CYS A 38 -19.63 -4.45 -1.77
CA CYS A 38 -20.39 -5.62 -2.21
C CYS A 38 -19.48 -6.80 -2.58
N THR A 39 -18.15 -6.65 -2.45
CA THR A 39 -17.16 -7.67 -2.81
C THR A 39 -16.93 -8.60 -1.61
N ARG A 40 -16.99 -9.91 -1.85
CA ARG A 40 -16.68 -10.95 -0.87
C ARG A 40 -15.26 -11.48 -1.06
N PHE A 41 -14.72 -12.14 -0.03
CA PHE A 41 -13.44 -12.84 -0.18
C PHE A 41 -13.49 -13.96 -1.23
N ALA A 42 -14.64 -14.62 -1.42
CA ALA A 42 -14.81 -15.61 -2.49
C ALA A 42 -14.69 -14.99 -3.90
N ASP A 43 -15.14 -13.75 -4.10
CA ASP A 43 -15.03 -13.04 -5.39
C ASP A 43 -13.58 -12.67 -5.75
N ARG A 44 -12.64 -12.91 -4.82
CA ARG A 44 -11.20 -12.71 -4.96
C ARG A 44 -10.42 -14.02 -4.97
N ASP A 45 -11.10 -15.17 -4.93
CA ASP A 45 -10.51 -16.49 -4.73
C ASP A 45 -9.69 -16.59 -3.43
N LEU A 46 -10.06 -15.78 -2.42
CA LEU A 46 -9.35 -15.71 -1.13
C LEU A 46 -10.08 -16.46 -0.01
N GLY A 47 -11.28 -17.00 -0.24
CA GLY A 47 -12.15 -17.58 0.80
C GLY A 47 -11.48 -18.66 1.66
N GLU A 48 -10.90 -19.69 1.02
CA GLU A 48 -10.19 -20.76 1.73
C GLU A 48 -8.93 -20.25 2.44
N LEU A 49 -8.22 -19.32 1.80
CA LEU A 49 -7.00 -18.74 2.35
C LEU A 49 -7.29 -17.95 3.63
N VAL A 50 -8.30 -17.07 3.62
CA VAL A 50 -8.65 -16.29 4.81
C VAL A 50 -9.26 -17.16 5.90
N SER A 51 -10.05 -18.17 5.55
CA SER A 51 -10.58 -19.15 6.50
C SER A 51 -9.45 -19.87 7.24
N THR A 52 -8.48 -20.40 6.49
CA THR A 52 -7.32 -21.08 7.06
C THR A 52 -6.50 -20.15 7.96
N LEU A 53 -6.12 -18.96 7.46
CA LEU A 53 -5.28 -18.02 8.20
C LEU A 53 -5.94 -17.48 9.47
N THR A 54 -7.26 -17.32 9.44
CA THR A 54 -8.01 -16.72 10.56
C THR A 54 -8.64 -17.77 11.48
N ARG A 55 -8.41 -19.07 11.20
CA ARG A 55 -8.98 -20.23 11.91
C ARG A 55 -10.51 -20.21 11.90
N GLY A 56 -11.09 -19.97 10.73
CA GLY A 56 -12.53 -19.98 10.48
C GLY A 56 -13.28 -18.73 10.94
N ARG A 57 -12.58 -17.71 11.46
CA ARG A 57 -13.22 -16.46 11.91
C ARG A 57 -13.69 -15.58 10.75
N ILE A 58 -13.03 -15.65 9.61
CA ILE A 58 -13.40 -14.97 8.36
C ILE A 58 -13.40 -16.03 7.27
N ASP A 59 -14.46 -16.10 6.47
CA ASP A 59 -14.60 -17.07 5.38
C ASP A 59 -14.90 -16.37 4.04
N GLY A 60 -15.14 -17.16 3.00
CA GLY A 60 -15.45 -16.66 1.65
C GLY A 60 -16.74 -15.84 1.54
N ALA A 61 -17.70 -15.98 2.46
CA ALA A 61 -18.96 -15.26 2.42
C ALA A 61 -18.85 -13.83 3.00
N HIS A 62 -17.81 -13.57 3.81
CA HIS A 62 -17.57 -12.25 4.38
C HIS A 62 -17.22 -11.21 3.30
N LEU A 63 -17.72 -9.99 3.50
CA LEU A 63 -17.37 -8.84 2.67
C LEU A 63 -15.95 -8.37 2.97
N CYS A 64 -15.26 -7.89 1.94
CA CYS A 64 -13.95 -7.29 2.04
C CYS A 64 -13.92 -5.93 1.33
N HIS A 65 -13.11 -5.03 1.84
CA HIS A 65 -12.82 -3.75 1.23
C HIS A 65 -11.67 -3.96 0.23
N ASP A 66 -12.03 -4.24 -1.02
CA ASP A 66 -11.07 -4.47 -2.13
C ASP A 66 -10.42 -3.15 -2.57
N ASP A 67 -9.47 -2.68 -1.76
CA ASP A 67 -8.70 -1.47 -1.96
C ASP A 67 -7.26 -1.63 -1.38
N PRO A 68 -6.19 -1.31 -2.15
CA PRO A 68 -6.20 -0.94 -3.56
C PRO A 68 -6.47 -2.16 -4.46
N MET A 69 -7.11 -1.91 -5.60
CA MET A 69 -7.39 -2.92 -6.61
C MET A 69 -6.35 -2.84 -7.74
N PHE A 70 -5.74 -3.99 -8.10
CA PHE A 70 -4.76 -4.09 -9.17
C PHE A 70 -5.26 -5.04 -10.26
N ALA A 71 -5.25 -4.59 -11.53
CA ALA A 71 -5.55 -5.42 -12.70
C ALA A 71 -5.01 -4.76 -13.97
N ASP A 72 -4.58 -5.56 -14.95
CA ASP A 72 -4.16 -5.10 -16.28
C ASP A 72 -3.10 -3.99 -16.28
N GLY A 73 -2.18 -4.02 -15.30
CA GLY A 73 -1.12 -3.02 -15.15
C GLY A 73 -1.61 -1.66 -14.60
N LEU A 74 -2.84 -1.61 -14.10
CA LEU A 74 -3.48 -0.45 -13.48
C LEU A 74 -3.74 -0.71 -12.00
N CYS A 75 -3.91 0.39 -11.27
CA CYS A 75 -4.32 0.43 -9.90
C CYS A 75 -5.47 1.42 -9.70
N TRP A 76 -6.45 1.01 -8.91
CA TRP A 76 -7.49 1.87 -8.36
C TRP A 76 -7.33 1.88 -6.85
N PHE A 77 -7.21 3.06 -6.29
CA PHE A 77 -6.94 3.25 -4.87
C PHE A 77 -7.86 4.32 -4.30
N GLY A 78 -8.61 4.03 -3.25
CA GLY A 78 -9.51 4.94 -2.58
C GLY A 78 -8.97 5.47 -1.26
N GLN A 79 -9.22 6.75 -0.99
CA GLN A 79 -8.86 7.34 0.29
C GLN A 79 -9.87 8.41 0.69
N CYS A 80 -10.11 8.56 1.99
CA CYS A 80 -11.04 9.54 2.53
C CYS A 80 -10.58 10.11 3.88
N GLY A 81 -11.34 11.04 4.46
CA GLY A 81 -11.16 11.51 5.83
C GLY A 81 -9.76 12.09 6.08
N ALA A 82 -9.17 11.76 7.22
CA ALA A 82 -7.88 12.33 7.65
C ALA A 82 -6.71 11.96 6.71
N ALA A 83 -6.71 10.73 6.18
CA ALA A 83 -5.66 10.28 5.27
C ALA A 83 -5.75 10.99 3.91
N GLN A 84 -6.95 11.17 3.35
CA GLN A 84 -7.10 11.95 2.11
C GLN A 84 -6.80 13.43 2.33
N GLY A 85 -7.24 13.98 3.47
CA GLY A 85 -6.89 15.34 3.85
C GLY A 85 -5.37 15.55 4.01
N HIS A 86 -4.64 14.53 4.48
CA HIS A 86 -3.18 14.55 4.55
C HIS A 86 -2.54 14.58 3.16
N LEU A 87 -2.98 13.72 2.23
CA LEU A 87 -2.51 13.72 0.85
C LEU A 87 -2.74 15.08 0.17
N ALA A 88 -3.96 15.63 0.30
CA ALA A 88 -4.33 16.94 -0.24
C ALA A 88 -3.48 18.08 0.35
N ARG A 89 -3.27 18.11 1.68
CA ARG A 89 -2.46 19.13 2.36
C ARG A 89 -1.00 19.13 1.89
N HIS A 90 -0.47 17.95 1.56
CA HIS A 90 0.89 17.81 1.05
C HIS A 90 1.00 17.96 -0.48
N GLY A 91 -0.11 18.27 -1.16
CA GLY A 91 -0.16 18.49 -2.60
C GLY A 91 0.18 17.25 -3.41
N VAL A 92 -0.20 16.06 -2.92
CA VAL A 92 -0.07 14.82 -3.69
C VAL A 92 -1.10 14.83 -4.81
N GLY A 93 -0.68 14.49 -6.04
CA GLY A 93 -1.54 14.50 -7.22
C GLY A 93 -0.92 13.79 -8.43
N PRO A 94 -1.46 14.00 -9.65
CA PRO A 94 -0.90 13.43 -10.87
C PRO A 94 0.61 13.68 -11.03
N GLY A 95 1.35 12.63 -11.38
CA GLY A 95 2.83 12.65 -11.48
C GLY A 95 3.57 12.30 -10.19
N ASP A 96 2.84 12.01 -9.11
CA ASP A 96 3.39 11.45 -7.87
C ASP A 96 3.27 9.92 -7.84
N HIS A 97 3.87 9.28 -6.83
CA HIS A 97 3.97 7.81 -6.78
C HIS A 97 3.65 7.25 -5.40
N PHE A 98 2.88 6.17 -5.37
CA PHE A 98 2.59 5.37 -4.18
C PHE A 98 3.42 4.09 -4.17
N LEU A 99 3.99 3.78 -3.01
CA LEU A 99 4.50 2.45 -2.64
C LEU A 99 3.60 1.91 -1.53
N PHE A 100 2.86 0.86 -1.82
CA PHE A 100 1.98 0.22 -0.85
C PHE A 100 2.76 -0.82 -0.05
N PHE A 101 2.63 -0.76 1.27
CA PHE A 101 3.24 -1.72 2.17
C PHE A 101 2.23 -2.27 3.16
N GLY A 102 2.45 -3.51 3.59
CA GLY A 102 1.56 -4.22 4.51
C GLY A 102 2.35 -5.01 5.54
N LEU A 103 1.64 -5.61 6.49
CA LEU A 103 2.21 -6.53 7.46
C LEU A 103 2.15 -7.95 6.91
N PHE A 104 3.30 -8.62 6.80
CA PHE A 104 3.43 -9.99 6.33
C PHE A 104 4.08 -10.88 7.38
N ALA A 105 3.94 -12.19 7.23
CA ALA A 105 4.70 -13.19 7.98
C ALA A 105 5.56 -14.02 7.03
N ASP A 106 6.79 -14.27 7.47
CA ASP A 106 7.66 -15.26 6.83
C ASP A 106 7.03 -16.67 6.95
N PRO A 107 6.96 -17.44 5.84
CA PRO A 107 6.25 -18.71 5.82
C PRO A 107 6.95 -19.82 6.61
N GLU A 108 8.27 -19.73 6.80
CA GLU A 108 9.05 -20.76 7.51
C GLU A 108 9.18 -20.44 9.00
N THR A 109 9.50 -19.19 9.33
CA THR A 109 9.83 -18.75 10.69
C THR A 109 8.64 -18.10 11.41
N GLY A 110 7.61 -17.67 10.68
CA GLY A 110 6.51 -16.87 11.23
C GLY A 110 6.91 -15.44 11.58
N GLU A 111 8.13 -15.01 11.24
CA GLU A 111 8.62 -13.66 11.56
C GLU A 111 7.76 -12.60 10.86
N ARG A 112 7.12 -11.74 11.66
CA ARG A 112 6.31 -10.65 11.15
C ARG A 112 7.17 -9.48 10.71
N HIS A 113 6.87 -8.92 9.53
CA HIS A 113 7.63 -7.81 8.98
C HIS A 113 6.76 -6.93 8.07
N HIS A 114 7.09 -5.65 7.99
CA HIS A 114 6.51 -4.76 6.98
C HIS A 114 7.27 -4.93 5.66
N ARG A 115 6.51 -4.98 4.55
CA ARG A 115 7.05 -5.15 3.20
C ARG A 115 6.24 -4.33 2.20
N ILE A 116 6.95 -3.69 1.28
CA ILE A 116 6.37 -3.09 0.08
C ILE A 116 5.90 -4.23 -0.82
N PHE A 117 4.63 -4.23 -1.18
CA PHE A 117 4.05 -5.30 -2.00
C PHE A 117 3.48 -4.78 -3.32
N ALA A 118 3.36 -3.47 -3.51
CA ALA A 118 2.84 -2.91 -4.75
C ALA A 118 3.26 -1.44 -4.94
N HIS A 119 3.07 -0.93 -6.15
CA HIS A 119 3.20 0.49 -6.45
C HIS A 119 2.08 1.00 -7.36
N MET A 120 1.91 2.31 -7.39
CA MET A 120 1.06 3.00 -8.36
C MET A 120 1.66 4.38 -8.70
N GLY A 121 1.81 4.67 -9.99
CA GLY A 121 2.01 6.03 -10.47
C GLY A 121 0.65 6.73 -10.58
N VAL A 122 0.53 7.95 -10.07
CA VAL A 122 -0.74 8.69 -10.10
C VAL A 122 -0.91 9.33 -11.47
N GLU A 123 -1.92 8.90 -12.21
CA GLU A 123 -2.31 9.51 -13.48
C GLU A 123 -3.50 10.45 -13.30
N ALA A 124 -4.49 10.03 -12.52
CA ALA A 124 -5.67 10.83 -12.19
C ALA A 124 -6.09 10.61 -10.73
N CYS A 125 -6.70 11.62 -10.13
CA CYS A 125 -7.34 11.50 -8.82
C CYS A 125 -8.43 12.56 -8.65
N GLY A 126 -9.46 12.23 -7.87
CA GLY A 126 -10.56 13.15 -7.57
C GLY A 126 -11.71 12.44 -6.88
N SER A 127 -12.85 13.12 -6.72
CA SER A 127 -14.08 12.42 -6.31
C SER A 127 -14.41 11.30 -7.31
N PRO A 128 -15.16 10.26 -6.89
CA PRO A 128 -15.55 9.18 -7.80
C PRO A 128 -16.19 9.67 -9.11
N GLU A 129 -17.02 10.73 -9.06
CA GLU A 129 -17.65 11.32 -10.25
C GLU A 129 -16.68 12.15 -11.09
N ALA A 130 -15.69 12.80 -10.48
CA ALA A 130 -14.73 13.64 -11.18
C ALA A 130 -13.68 12.80 -11.90
N VAL A 131 -13.11 11.80 -11.22
CA VAL A 131 -12.05 10.95 -11.78
C VAL A 131 -12.55 10.07 -12.92
N ARG A 132 -13.80 9.60 -12.87
CA ARG A 132 -14.46 8.86 -13.97
C ARG A 132 -14.60 9.67 -15.26
N ARG A 133 -14.52 11.00 -15.20
CA ARG A 133 -14.56 11.88 -16.39
C ARG A 133 -13.18 12.14 -16.97
N CYS A 134 -12.10 11.71 -16.32
CA CYS A 134 -10.76 11.83 -16.87
C CYS A 134 -10.62 10.96 -18.11
N ARG A 135 -10.00 11.47 -19.17
CA ARG A 135 -9.86 10.78 -20.46
C ARG A 135 -9.16 9.43 -20.36
N SER A 136 -8.22 9.28 -19.44
CA SER A 136 -7.46 8.05 -19.24
C SER A 136 -8.14 7.02 -18.34
N TRP A 137 -9.27 7.39 -17.71
CA TRP A 137 -9.97 6.51 -16.79
C TRP A 137 -10.40 5.21 -17.46
N GLN A 138 -10.18 4.11 -16.75
CA GLN A 138 -10.71 2.79 -17.09
C GLN A 138 -11.47 2.27 -15.88
N GLU A 139 -12.62 1.62 -16.10
CA GLU A 139 -13.39 1.07 -14.99
C GLU A 139 -12.62 -0.10 -14.33
N PRO A 140 -12.66 -0.20 -12.99
CA PRO A 140 -12.07 -1.32 -12.27
C PRO A 140 -12.79 -2.63 -12.62
N PRO A 141 -12.11 -3.79 -12.48
CA PRO A 141 -12.70 -5.09 -12.79
C PRO A 141 -13.86 -5.49 -11.86
N ARG A 142 -14.06 -4.78 -10.75
CA ARG A 142 -15.12 -4.99 -9.76
C ARG A 142 -15.60 -3.63 -9.22
N PRO A 143 -16.81 -3.55 -8.64
CA PRO A 143 -17.28 -2.33 -7.98
C PRO A 143 -16.28 -1.86 -6.91
N HIS A 144 -15.78 -0.64 -7.07
CA HIS A 144 -14.78 -0.10 -6.16
C HIS A 144 -15.45 0.35 -4.85
N PRO A 145 -14.93 0.00 -3.66
CA PRO A 145 -15.57 0.35 -2.38
C PRO A 145 -15.88 1.85 -2.20
N HIS A 146 -15.00 2.71 -2.71
CA HIS A 146 -15.17 4.17 -2.68
C HIS A 146 -16.21 4.73 -3.67
N ALA A 147 -16.82 3.89 -4.50
CA ALA A 147 -17.99 4.21 -5.31
C ALA A 147 -19.29 3.63 -4.71
N GLU A 148 -19.20 2.92 -3.59
CA GLU A 148 -20.31 2.22 -2.94
C GLU A 148 -20.64 2.86 -1.58
N GLY A 149 -21.94 3.11 -1.33
CA GLY A 149 -22.43 3.68 -0.09
C GLY A 149 -22.06 5.15 0.14
N GLU A 150 -22.21 5.61 1.38
CA GLU A 150 -21.98 7.00 1.76
C GLU A 150 -20.57 7.22 2.29
N TRP A 151 -19.89 8.22 1.74
CA TRP A 151 -18.54 8.60 2.13
C TRP A 151 -18.47 10.08 2.53
N PRO A 152 -17.47 10.47 3.36
CA PRO A 152 -17.23 11.89 3.65
C PRO A 152 -17.01 12.70 2.37
N ALA A 153 -17.26 14.01 2.44
CA ALA A 153 -17.16 14.91 1.28
C ALA A 153 -15.77 14.91 0.59
N ASN A 154 -14.71 14.54 1.31
CA ASN A 154 -13.37 14.41 0.76
C ASN A 154 -13.04 12.97 0.35
N ASN A 155 -14.02 12.16 -0.04
CA ASN A 155 -13.79 10.87 -0.67
C ASN A 155 -13.08 11.05 -2.02
N ALA A 156 -12.05 10.26 -2.27
CA ALA A 156 -11.32 10.30 -3.52
C ALA A 156 -10.95 8.89 -4.00
N ILE A 157 -10.95 8.72 -5.32
CA ILE A 157 -10.31 7.59 -6.00
C ILE A 157 -9.10 8.13 -6.77
N TRP A 158 -8.01 7.40 -6.65
CA TRP A 158 -6.73 7.57 -7.30
C TRP A 158 -6.56 6.45 -8.33
N PHE A 159 -6.05 6.79 -9.50
CA PHE A 159 -5.95 5.91 -10.64
C PHE A 159 -4.66 6.12 -11.40
N GLY A 160 -4.10 5.02 -11.91
CA GLY A 160 -2.99 5.05 -12.85
C GLY A 160 -2.25 3.71 -12.94
N PRO A 161 -1.08 3.67 -13.60
CA PRO A 161 -0.30 2.46 -13.75
C PRO A 161 0.17 1.89 -12.41
N GLY A 162 0.01 0.58 -12.22
CA GLY A 162 0.38 -0.08 -10.97
C GLY A 162 0.51 -1.59 -11.10
N ALA A 163 1.26 -2.17 -10.18
CA ALA A 163 1.54 -3.60 -10.14
C ALA A 163 1.81 -4.08 -8.72
N THR A 164 1.58 -5.37 -8.49
CA THR A 164 1.91 -6.08 -7.27
C THR A 164 3.21 -6.86 -7.42
N ALA A 165 3.89 -7.09 -6.30
CA ALA A 165 5.17 -7.77 -6.25
C ALA A 165 5.00 -9.24 -6.58
N ARG A 166 5.79 -9.73 -7.54
CA ARG A 166 5.80 -11.15 -7.94
C ARG A 166 6.73 -12.01 -7.11
N SER A 167 7.48 -11.40 -6.19
CA SER A 167 8.34 -12.09 -5.25
C SER A 167 8.54 -11.27 -3.98
N ALA A 168 8.84 -11.95 -2.88
CA ALA A 168 9.17 -11.38 -1.59
C ALA A 168 10.66 -11.01 -1.50
N ALA A 169 11.19 -10.34 -2.54
CA ALA A 169 12.59 -9.94 -2.61
C ALA A 169 13.04 -9.10 -1.41
N ASP A 170 14.21 -9.35 -0.84
CA ASP A 170 14.70 -8.66 0.38
C ASP A 170 14.73 -7.14 0.27
N GLY A 171 14.93 -6.61 -0.94
CA GLY A 171 14.91 -5.17 -1.20
C GLY A 171 13.56 -4.48 -0.91
N LEU A 172 12.46 -5.25 -0.89
CA LEU A 172 11.12 -4.76 -0.60
C LEU A 172 10.75 -4.86 0.89
N ARG A 173 11.58 -5.51 1.72
CA ARG A 173 11.35 -5.63 3.16
C ARG A 173 11.74 -4.33 3.87
N LEU A 174 10.77 -3.69 4.53
CA LEU A 174 10.98 -2.49 5.33
C LEU A 174 11.50 -2.83 6.72
N THR A 175 10.88 -3.76 7.43
CA THR A 175 11.32 -4.11 8.79
C THR A 175 12.69 -4.78 8.78
N GLN A 176 13.63 -4.30 9.60
CA GLN A 176 14.94 -4.91 9.75
C GLN A 176 14.82 -6.39 10.17
N PRO A 177 15.59 -7.33 9.56
CA PRO A 177 15.65 -8.72 10.01
C PRO A 177 15.96 -8.85 11.50
N GLY A 178 15.15 -9.64 12.22
CA GLY A 178 15.26 -9.85 13.67
C GLY A 178 14.94 -8.61 14.51
N GLY A 179 14.52 -7.50 13.89
CA GLY A 179 14.19 -6.25 14.56
C GLY A 179 12.70 -6.13 14.90
N PRO A 180 12.31 -5.19 15.78
CA PRO A 180 10.91 -4.93 16.06
C PRO A 180 10.23 -4.32 14.82
N LEU A 181 8.90 -4.47 14.69
CA LEU A 181 8.13 -4.04 13.51
C LEU A 181 8.28 -2.56 13.13
N ASN A 182 8.55 -1.70 14.11
CA ASN A 182 8.78 -0.28 13.91
C ASN A 182 10.20 0.06 13.48
N ARG A 183 11.13 -0.90 13.48
CA ARG A 183 12.51 -0.69 13.03
C ARG A 183 12.59 -0.90 11.53
N TRP A 184 12.50 0.17 10.75
CA TRP A 184 12.61 0.09 9.31
C TRP A 184 14.04 0.30 8.84
N ARG A 185 14.43 -0.42 7.78
CA ARG A 185 15.58 -0.16 6.92
C ARG A 185 15.14 0.80 5.84
N VAL A 186 15.81 1.94 5.75
CA VAL A 186 15.47 3.02 4.81
C VAL A 186 16.72 3.48 4.06
N PRO A 187 16.58 3.96 2.82
CA PRO A 187 17.72 4.48 2.10
C PRO A 187 18.24 5.78 2.74
N PRO A 188 19.57 6.05 2.70
CA PRO A 188 20.16 7.22 3.36
C PRO A 188 19.56 8.57 2.96
N TRP A 189 19.17 8.72 1.70
CA TRP A 189 18.56 9.96 1.20
C TRP A 189 17.23 10.28 1.88
N LEU A 190 16.50 9.29 2.40
CA LEU A 190 15.18 9.52 2.99
C LEU A 190 15.27 10.39 4.26
N LYS A 191 16.31 10.21 5.06
CA LYS A 191 16.58 11.07 6.24
C LYS A 191 16.82 12.52 5.83
N GLN A 192 17.49 12.74 4.70
CA GLN A 192 17.81 14.08 4.20
C GLN A 192 16.58 14.79 3.62
N ARG A 193 15.66 14.03 3.02
CA ARG A 193 14.40 14.55 2.47
C ARG A 193 13.29 14.71 3.51
N GLY A 194 13.34 13.89 4.56
CA GLY A 194 12.29 13.81 5.57
C GLY A 194 11.10 12.97 5.09
N LEU A 195 10.29 12.55 6.05
CA LEU A 195 9.07 11.78 5.85
C LEU A 195 8.03 12.29 6.84
N THR A 196 6.79 12.53 6.40
CA THR A 196 5.74 13.03 7.32
C THR A 196 5.58 12.13 8.55
N TYR A 197 5.29 12.73 9.71
CA TYR A 197 5.23 12.07 11.03
C TYR A 197 6.59 11.59 11.60
N HIS A 198 7.70 11.88 10.93
CA HIS A 198 9.06 11.51 11.34
C HIS A 198 9.99 12.72 11.38
N ASP A 199 9.48 13.87 11.84
CA ASP A 199 10.24 15.11 12.03
C ASP A 199 11.24 15.02 13.18
N ARG A 200 10.91 14.25 14.24
CA ARG A 200 11.79 14.11 15.40
C ARG A 200 13.10 13.38 15.03
N PRO A 201 14.29 13.97 15.30
CA PRO A 201 15.58 13.38 14.92
C PRO A 201 15.89 12.03 15.58
N ASP A 202 15.39 11.78 16.79
CA ASP A 202 15.58 10.54 17.56
C ASP A 202 14.96 9.32 16.86
N ARG A 203 13.96 9.53 16.00
CA ARG A 203 13.42 8.47 15.14
C ARG A 203 14.40 7.99 14.08
N TRP A 204 15.40 8.80 13.70
CA TRP A 204 16.32 8.48 12.62
C TRP A 204 17.63 7.90 13.16
N ILE A 205 17.69 6.57 13.22
CA ILE A 205 18.75 5.85 13.90
C ILE A 205 19.89 5.58 12.92
N GLY A 206 20.98 6.33 13.10
CA GLY A 206 22.07 6.38 12.13
C GLY A 206 21.60 6.96 10.78
N ARG A 207 22.10 6.39 9.68
CA ARG A 207 21.77 6.83 8.31
C ARG A 207 20.76 5.93 7.59
N ARG A 208 20.59 4.69 8.03
CA ARG A 208 19.86 3.64 7.28
C ARG A 208 18.68 3.06 8.04
N SER A 209 18.34 3.61 9.19
CA SER A 209 17.29 3.08 10.03
C SER A 209 16.34 4.17 10.52
N LEU A 210 15.06 3.79 10.62
CA LEU A 210 13.95 4.64 11.03
C LEU A 210 13.12 3.91 12.09
N ASP A 211 12.80 4.58 13.18
CA ASP A 211 11.72 4.22 14.09
C ASP A 211 10.39 4.73 13.52
N SER A 212 9.74 3.86 12.75
CA SER A 212 8.53 4.16 12.01
C SER A 212 7.35 4.43 12.95
N ALA A 213 6.54 5.42 12.62
CA ALA A 213 5.32 5.73 13.35
C ALA A 213 4.34 4.53 13.33
N ARG A 214 3.83 4.18 14.52
CA ARG A 214 2.83 3.12 14.67
C ARG A 214 1.47 3.51 14.10
N ARG A 215 1.18 4.81 14.09
CA ARG A 215 -0.06 5.41 13.58
C ARG A 215 0.23 6.23 12.33
N GLY A 216 -0.76 6.35 11.47
CA GLY A 216 -0.64 7.00 10.16
C GLY A 216 -0.73 5.99 9.04
N GLN A 217 -1.63 6.26 8.09
CA GLN A 217 -1.85 5.42 6.91
C GLN A 217 -0.97 5.84 5.74
N GLU A 218 -0.71 7.14 5.60
CA GLU A 218 0.03 7.72 4.46
C GLU A 218 1.27 8.48 4.95
N PHE A 219 2.44 8.15 4.42
CA PHE A 219 3.71 8.84 4.71
C PHE A 219 4.27 9.49 3.46
N VAL A 220 4.33 10.82 3.43
CA VAL A 220 4.71 11.60 2.24
C VAL A 220 6.15 12.08 2.35
N CYS A 221 6.91 11.94 1.27
CA CYS A 221 8.26 12.47 1.10
C CYS A 221 8.33 13.27 -0.21
N ASP A 222 8.78 14.52 -0.15
CA ASP A 222 9.06 15.30 -1.36
C ASP A 222 10.45 14.97 -1.90
N ILE A 223 10.49 14.25 -3.01
CA ILE A 223 11.74 13.89 -3.68
C ILE A 223 12.09 14.84 -4.83
N GLY A 224 11.14 15.69 -5.24
CA GLY A 224 11.32 16.70 -6.29
C GLY A 224 11.88 16.10 -7.58
N ARG A 225 13.01 16.65 -8.03
CA ARG A 225 13.79 16.17 -9.20
C ARG A 225 15.12 15.52 -8.79
N ALA A 226 15.33 15.18 -7.51
CA ALA A 226 16.61 14.60 -7.11
C ALA A 226 16.82 13.22 -7.75
N ARG A 227 18.03 13.01 -8.24
CA ARG A 227 18.41 11.79 -8.97
C ARG A 227 18.39 10.55 -8.08
N GLU A 228 19.05 10.60 -6.92
CA GLU A 228 19.20 9.41 -6.05
C GLU A 228 17.84 8.82 -5.58
N PRO A 229 16.87 9.60 -5.06
CA PRO A 229 15.56 9.05 -4.69
C PRO A 229 14.76 8.49 -5.88
N ARG A 230 14.89 9.11 -7.06
CA ARG A 230 14.19 8.65 -8.28
C ARG A 230 14.76 7.34 -8.80
N LEU A 231 16.09 7.20 -8.84
CA LEU A 231 16.76 5.93 -9.15
C LEU A 231 16.39 4.83 -8.14
N TRP A 232 16.28 5.19 -6.85
CA TRP A 232 15.80 4.24 -5.85
C TRP A 232 14.36 3.79 -6.12
N LEU A 233 13.46 4.72 -6.46
CA LEU A 233 12.07 4.41 -6.82
C LEU A 233 11.99 3.51 -8.06
N GLU A 234 12.76 3.81 -9.11
CA GLU A 234 12.87 2.97 -10.31
C GLU A 234 13.33 1.55 -9.96
N GLY A 235 14.32 1.41 -9.06
CA GLY A 235 14.75 0.11 -8.54
C GLY A 235 13.67 -0.63 -7.76
N MET A 236 12.85 0.06 -6.97
CA MET A 236 11.71 -0.55 -6.27
C MET A 236 10.65 -1.05 -7.25
N ILE A 237 10.32 -0.24 -8.27
CA ILE A 237 9.38 -0.62 -9.34
C ILE A 237 9.90 -1.86 -10.08
N ALA A 238 11.18 -1.88 -10.45
CA ALA A 238 11.79 -3.03 -11.12
C ALA A 238 11.73 -4.31 -10.27
N LEU A 239 11.98 -4.20 -8.96
CA LEU A 239 11.84 -5.33 -8.02
C LEU A 239 10.40 -5.82 -7.90
N ILE A 240 9.43 -4.91 -7.82
CA ILE A 240 7.99 -5.27 -7.74
C ILE A 240 7.56 -5.99 -9.02
N GLU A 241 7.89 -5.42 -10.17
CA GLU A 241 7.46 -5.96 -11.47
C GLU A 241 8.32 -7.13 -11.97
N ASN A 242 9.38 -7.49 -11.25
CA ASN A 242 10.38 -8.47 -11.66
C ASN A 242 10.97 -8.19 -13.05
N ARG A 243 11.24 -6.91 -13.34
CA ARG A 243 11.90 -6.48 -14.57
C ARG A 243 13.41 -6.63 -14.39
N PRO A 244 14.17 -7.12 -15.39
CA PRO A 244 15.63 -7.09 -15.33
C PRO A 244 16.10 -5.64 -15.14
N ALA A 245 17.09 -5.43 -14.26
CA ALA A 245 17.71 -4.11 -14.11
C ALA A 245 18.33 -3.71 -15.45
N GLY A 246 17.81 -2.65 -16.06
CA GLY A 246 18.34 -2.05 -17.28
C GLY A 246 19.62 -1.27 -17.06
#